data_AF-A0A7V0R5G6-F1
#
_entry.id   AF-A0A7V0R5G6-F1
#
_cell.length_a   1.000
_cell.length_b   1.000
_cell.length_c   1.000
_cell.angle_alpha   90.00
_cell.angle_beta   90.00
_cell.angle_gamma   90.00
#
_symmetry.space_group_name_H-M   'P 1'
#
loop_
_entity.id
_entity.type
_entity.pdbx_description
1 polymer ?
#
loop_
_entity_poly.entity_id
_entity_poly.type
_entity_poly.pdbx_seq_one_letter_code
_entity_poly.pdbx_strand_id
1 'polypeptide(L)'
;MQTIKIIKKMRAFSNKLRSEGRTIGFVPTMGALHEGHLSLVRRSKSENDVTVVSIFINPTQFGPEKDFEQYPRNMESDLGKLSGLSTDAVFIPD
;
A
#
# COMPACT_ATOMS: atom_id res chain seq x y z
N MET A 1 -3.84 -1.13 11.47
CA MET A 1 -3.01 -1.13 10.24
C MET A 1 -1.58 -1.47 10.60
N GLN A 2 -1.03 -2.57 10.06
CA GLN A 2 0.36 -3.00 10.27
C GLN A 2 1.26 -2.40 9.18
N THR A 3 2.36 -1.74 9.56
CA THR A 3 3.37 -1.27 8.60
C THR A 3 4.46 -2.31 8.41
N ILE A 4 4.73 -2.70 7.16
CA ILE A 4 5.73 -3.71 6.80
C ILE A 4 6.70 -3.09 5.79
N LYS A 5 8.00 -3.10 6.09
CA LYS A 5 9.03 -2.59 5.17
C LYS A 5 9.84 -3.67 4.46
N ILE A 6 10.01 -4.81 5.13
CA ILE A 6 10.93 -5.85 4.66
C ILE A 6 10.18 -6.85 3.78
N ILE A 7 10.67 -7.09 2.56
CA ILE A 7 10.09 -8.05 1.59
C ILE A 7 9.86 -9.43 2.23
N LYS A 8 10.85 -9.95 2.97
CA LYS A 8 10.74 -11.24 3.68
C LYS A 8 9.58 -11.25 4.68
N LYS A 9 9.33 -10.13 5.38
CA LYS A 9 8.19 -10.00 6.32
C LYS A 9 6.86 -9.94 5.57
N MET A 10 6.79 -9.23 4.43
CA MET A 10 5.58 -9.20 3.59
C MET A 10 5.24 -10.57 3.00
N ARG A 11 6.26 -11.32 2.57
CA ARG A 11 6.09 -12.72 2.12
C ARG A 11 5.55 -13.61 3.24
N ALA A 12 6.15 -13.54 4.44
CA ALA A 12 5.67 -14.31 5.59
C ALA A 12 4.23 -13.94 5.98
N PHE A 13 3.90 -12.65 6.00
CA PHE A 13 2.55 -12.15 6.28
C PHE A 13 1.52 -12.67 5.27
N SER A 14 1.77 -12.50 3.96
CA SER A 14 0.84 -12.98 2.92
C SER A 14 0.72 -14.51 2.88
N ASN A 15 1.80 -15.25 3.14
CA ASN A 15 1.76 -16.71 3.22
C ASN A 15 0.92 -17.20 4.40
N LYS A 16 1.05 -16.56 5.57
CA LYS A 16 0.25 -16.87 6.74
C LYS A 16 -1.25 -16.69 6.44
N LEU A 17 -1.63 -15.55 5.90
CA LEU A 17 -3.02 -15.26 5.54
C LEU A 17 -3.59 -16.26 4.51
N ARG A 18 -2.80 -16.58 3.47
CA ARG A 18 -3.20 -17.61 2.50
C ARG A 18 -3.36 -18.99 3.14
N SER A 19 -2.49 -19.38 4.07
CA SER A 19 -2.61 -20.66 4.79
C SER A 19 -3.84 -20.72 5.71
N GLU A 20 -4.35 -19.57 6.15
CA GLU A 20 -5.59 -19.42 6.91
C GLU A 20 -6.84 -19.38 6.01
N GLY A 21 -6.69 -19.53 4.68
CA GLY A 21 -7.80 -19.47 3.71
C GLY A 21 -8.33 -18.06 3.47
N ARG A 22 -7.62 -17.01 3.92
CA ARG A 22 -8.05 -15.62 3.78
C ARG A 22 -7.71 -15.06 2.40
N THR A 23 -8.64 -14.30 1.85
CA THR A 23 -8.47 -13.53 0.62
C THR A 23 -7.70 -12.22 0.90
N ILE A 24 -6.87 -11.80 -0.05
CA ILE A 24 -6.03 -10.60 0.07
C ILE A 24 -6.29 -9.69 -1.13
N GLY A 25 -6.89 -8.54 -0.86
CA GLY A 25 -6.99 -7.45 -1.81
C GLY A 25 -5.74 -6.59 -1.76
N PHE A 26 -5.21 -6.21 -2.92
CA PHE A 26 -3.96 -5.45 -3.02
C PHE A 26 -4.14 -4.19 -3.86
N VAL A 27 -3.79 -3.04 -3.30
CA VAL A 27 -3.82 -1.74 -3.98
C VAL A 27 -2.38 -1.20 -4.07
N PRO A 28 -1.71 -1.34 -5.22
CA PRO A 28 -0.38 -0.77 -5.40
C PRO A 28 -0.44 0.73 -5.66
N THR A 29 0.36 1.52 -4.94
CA THR A 29 0.43 2.98 -5.10
C THR A 29 1.89 3.48 -5.02
N MET A 30 2.12 4.70 -5.49
CA MET A 30 3.36 5.44 -5.29
C MET A 30 3.25 6.49 -4.16
N GLY A 31 2.20 6.43 -3.33
CA GLY A 31 1.91 7.48 -2.33
C GLY A 31 1.18 8.68 -2.93
N ALA A 32 1.16 9.79 -2.19
CA ALA A 32 0.38 10.99 -2.51
C ALA A 32 -1.11 10.67 -2.73
N LEU A 33 -1.69 9.97 -1.75
CA LEU A 33 -3.01 9.37 -1.87
C LEU A 33 -4.11 10.42 -2.00
N HIS A 34 -5.10 10.11 -2.82
CA HIS A 34 -6.27 10.94 -3.11
C HIS A 34 -7.51 10.05 -3.24
N GLU A 35 -8.71 10.62 -3.40
CA GLU A 35 -9.97 9.87 -3.37
C GLU A 35 -10.04 8.70 -4.35
N GLY A 36 -9.44 8.83 -5.54
CA GLY A 36 -9.28 7.69 -6.47
C GLY A 36 -8.61 6.47 -5.81
N HIS A 37 -7.45 6.66 -5.15
CA HIS A 37 -6.80 5.60 -4.39
C HIS A 37 -7.68 5.06 -3.25
N LEU A 38 -8.33 5.96 -2.50
CA LEU A 38 -9.16 5.58 -1.36
C LEU A 38 -10.40 4.78 -1.79
N SER A 39 -10.95 5.04 -2.98
CA SER A 39 -12.04 4.25 -3.55
C SER A 39 -11.62 2.80 -3.85
N LEU A 40 -10.40 2.59 -4.34
CA LEU A 40 -9.84 1.24 -4.56
C LEU A 40 -9.64 0.50 -3.24
N VAL A 41 -9.18 1.19 -2.20
CA VAL A 41 -9.06 0.62 -0.85
C VAL A 41 -10.43 0.22 -0.30
N ARG A 42 -11.45 1.10 -0.42
CA ARG A 42 -12.82 0.79 -0.01
C ARG A 42 -13.38 -0.44 -0.72
N ARG A 43 -13.16 -0.54 -2.04
CA ARG A 43 -13.58 -1.71 -2.84
C ARG A 43 -12.84 -2.98 -2.46
N SER A 44 -11.52 -2.91 -2.30
CA SER A 44 -10.69 -4.02 -1.83
C SER A 44 -11.21 -4.57 -0.51
N LYS A 45 -11.61 -3.69 0.42
CA LYS A 45 -12.17 -4.08 1.72
C LYS A 45 -13.54 -4.74 1.65
N SER A 46 -14.38 -4.38 0.67
CA SER A 46 -15.69 -5.04 0.51
C SER A 46 -15.57 -6.42 -0.15
N GLU A 47 -14.48 -6.69 -0.85
CA GLU A 47 -14.29 -7.90 -1.67
C GLU A 47 -13.29 -8.91 -1.05
N ASN A 48 -12.56 -8.55 0.02
CA ASN A 48 -11.48 -9.38 0.58
C ASN A 48 -11.43 -9.32 2.11
N ASP A 49 -10.90 -10.39 2.72
CA ASP A 49 -10.70 -10.51 4.17
C ASP A 49 -9.59 -9.62 4.71
N VAL A 50 -8.61 -9.28 3.86
CA VAL A 50 -7.47 -8.42 4.17
C VAL A 50 -7.21 -7.47 3.02
N THR A 51 -7.05 -6.19 3.30
CA THR A 51 -6.59 -5.20 2.33
C THR A 51 -5.16 -4.74 2.64
N VAL A 52 -4.28 -4.92 1.65
CA VAL A 52 -2.89 -4.47 1.67
C VAL A 52 -2.72 -3.33 0.68
N VAL A 53 -2.07 -2.25 1.10
CA VAL A 53 -1.69 -1.13 0.22
C VAL A 53 -0.18 -1.06 0.15
N SER A 54 0.42 -0.90 -1.04
CA SER A 54 1.85 -0.54 -1.11
C SER A 54 2.01 0.94 -1.38
N ILE A 55 3.01 1.55 -0.74
CA ILE A 55 3.52 2.88 -1.07
C ILE A 55 4.98 2.70 -1.46
N PHE A 56 5.25 2.75 -2.77
CA PHE A 56 6.59 2.64 -3.31
C PHE A 56 6.71 3.52 -4.56
N ILE A 57 7.52 4.57 -4.47
CA ILE A 57 7.83 5.43 -5.62
C ILE A 57 8.87 4.71 -6.44
N ASN A 58 8.44 4.06 -7.52
CA ASN A 58 9.31 3.23 -8.35
C ASN A 58 10.16 4.09 -9.29
N PRO A 59 11.48 4.24 -9.09
CA PRO A 59 12.31 5.13 -9.91
C PRO A 59 12.31 4.74 -11.40
N THR A 60 12.10 3.46 -11.71
CA THR A 60 12.10 2.95 -13.09
C THR A 60 10.90 3.41 -13.92
N GLN A 61 9.87 3.98 -13.28
CA GLN A 61 8.68 4.53 -13.93
C GLN A 61 8.80 6.03 -14.25
N PHE A 62 9.90 6.67 -13.85
CA PHE A 62 10.15 8.09 -14.09
C PHE A 62 11.08 8.28 -15.29
N GLY A 63 10.80 9.32 -16.07
CA GLY A 63 11.64 9.75 -17.19
C GLY A 63 12.82 10.61 -16.70
N PRO A 64 12.93 11.89 -17.10
CA PRO A 64 14.00 12.76 -16.60
C PRO A 64 14.05 12.79 -15.07
N GLU A 65 15.27 12.86 -14.50
CA GLU A 65 15.50 12.79 -13.04
C GLU A 65 14.64 13.78 -12.22
N LYS A 66 14.29 14.93 -12.81
CA LYS A 66 13.48 15.98 -12.17
C LYS A 66 12.10 15.51 -11.71
N ASP A 67 11.46 14.60 -12.45
CA ASP A 67 10.10 14.14 -12.11
C ASP A 67 10.10 13.25 -10.88
N PHE A 68 11.16 12.44 -10.71
CA PHE A 68 11.33 11.61 -9.52
C PHE A 68 11.69 12.44 -8.29
N GLU A 69 12.54 13.45 -8.44
CA GLU A 69 12.92 14.33 -7.33
C GLU A 69 11.74 15.14 -6.80
N GLN A 70 10.92 15.69 -7.70
CA GLN A 70 9.76 16.52 -7.38
C GLN A 70 8.52 15.71 -6.96
N TYR A 71 8.55 14.38 -7.06
CA TYR A 71 7.39 13.56 -6.73
C TYR A 71 6.99 13.74 -5.26
N PRO A 72 5.70 14.01 -4.96
CA PRO A 72 5.24 14.28 -3.61
C PRO A 72 5.47 13.08 -2.67
N ARG A 73 6.15 13.35 -1.55
CA ARG A 73 6.48 12.37 -0.50
C ARG A 73 5.90 12.83 0.85
N ASN A 74 4.62 12.59 1.09
CA ASN A 74 4.00 12.86 2.40
C ASN A 74 3.44 11.57 3.01
N MET A 75 4.37 10.79 3.57
CA MET A 75 4.06 9.49 4.17
C MET A 75 3.08 9.61 5.36
N GLU A 76 3.18 10.68 6.15
CA GLU A 76 2.30 10.89 7.31
C GLU A 76 0.85 11.10 6.88
N SER A 77 0.61 11.96 5.88
CA SER A 77 -0.71 12.16 5.27
C SER A 77 -1.28 10.84 4.73
N ASP A 78 -0.47 10.09 3.99
CA ASP A 78 -0.90 8.84 3.36
C ASP A 78 -1.28 7.78 4.39
N LEU A 79 -0.46 7.60 5.43
CA LEU A 79 -0.73 6.69 6.53
C LEU A 79 -1.96 7.12 7.34
N GLY A 80 -2.18 8.42 7.53
CA GLY A 80 -3.39 8.96 8.17
C GLY A 80 -4.66 8.59 7.39
N LYS A 81 -4.66 8.80 6.07
CA LYS A 81 -5.78 8.43 5.19
C LYS A 81 -6.08 6.93 5.22
N LEU A 82 -5.04 6.09 5.10
CA LEU A 82 -5.20 4.63 5.13
C LEU A 82 -5.66 4.09 6.48
N SER A 83 -5.22 4.73 7.57
CA SER A 83 -5.68 4.42 8.93
C SER A 83 -7.16 4.75 9.10
N GLY A 84 -7.63 5.87 8.55
CA GLY A 84 -9.04 6.26 8.55
C GLY A 84 -9.97 5.30 7.78
N LEU A 85 -9.42 4.49 6.87
CA LEU A 85 -10.15 3.42 6.16
C LEU A 85 -10.05 2.06 6.84
N SER A 86 -9.39 1.96 7.99
CA SER A 86 -9.09 0.69 8.68
C SER A 86 -8.41 -0.32 7.74
N THR A 87 -7.41 0.13 6.98
CA THR A 87 -6.56 -0.75 6.15
C THR A 87 -5.81 -1.74 7.04
N ASP A 88 -5.68 -2.99 6.62
CA ASP A 88 -5.07 -4.05 7.44
C ASP A 88 -3.55 -3.92 7.49
N ALA A 89 -2.90 -3.74 6.32
CA ALA A 89 -1.46 -3.57 6.24
C ALA A 89 -1.02 -2.59 5.15
N VAL A 90 0.12 -1.93 5.38
CA VAL A 90 0.80 -1.08 4.40
C VAL A 90 2.20 -1.59 4.18
N PHE A 91 2.56 -1.80 2.91
CA PHE A 91 3.89 -2.19 2.46
C PHE A 91 4.69 -0.97 2.01
N ILE A 92 5.81 -0.70 2.67
CA ILE A 92 6.69 0.44 2.37
C ILE A 92 8.12 -0.09 2.26
N PRO A 93 8.49 -0.74 1.14
CA PRO A 93 9.84 -1.22 0.94
C PRO A 93 10.82 -0.06 0.81
N ASP A 94 12.03 -0.29 1.32
CA ASP A 94 13.20 0.54 1.06
C ASP A 94 13.92 0.06 -0.21
#